data_AF-W4PYA0-F1
#
_entry.id   AF-W4PYA0-F1
#
_cell.length_a   1.000
_cell.length_b   1.000
_cell.length_c   1.000
_cell.angle_alpha   90.00
_cell.angle_beta   90.00
_cell.angle_gamma   90.00
#
_symmetry.space_group_name_H-M   'P 1'
#
loop_
_entity.id
_entity.type
_entity.pdbx_description
1 polymer ?
#
loop_
_entity_poly.entity_id
_entity_poly.type
_entity_poly.pdbx_seq_one_letter_code
_entity_poly.pdbx_strand_id
1 'polypeptide(L)'
;MFFVILLLGESIVALFTTLLDVRLLANDLLIWLFIFPFVGFWGLQLEGIFSGATEAKSVRDSIALALIIFSAAIWFFVPIYEQHGIWLAFVLFSFGRSFFLSLYVPRLTKTKF
;
A
#
# COMPACT_ATOMS: atom_id res chain seq x y z
N MET A 1 -8.90 -11.07 -10.97
CA MET A 1 -7.49 -10.93 -10.56
C MET A 1 -7.20 -11.64 -9.23
N PHE A 2 -7.96 -11.40 -8.15
CA PHE A 2 -7.74 -12.11 -6.86
C PHE A 2 -7.84 -13.64 -6.95
N PHE A 3 -8.88 -14.16 -7.60
CA PHE A 3 -9.02 -15.62 -7.82
C PHE A 3 -7.89 -16.21 -8.67
N VAL A 4 -7.28 -15.42 -9.56
CA VAL A 4 -6.13 -15.84 -10.36
C VAL A 4 -4.90 -15.98 -9.46
N ILE A 5 -4.66 -15.04 -8.55
CA ILE A 5 -3.54 -15.12 -7.60
C ILE A 5 -3.71 -16.31 -6.64
N LEU A 6 -4.93 -16.58 -6.19
CA LEU A 6 -5.20 -17.73 -5.30
C LEU A 6 -5.04 -19.09 -6.00
N LEU A 7 -5.42 -19.19 -7.28
CA LEU A 7 -5.39 -20.46 -8.01
C LEU A 7 -4.09 -20.70 -8.79
N LEU A 8 -3.44 -19.64 -9.27
CA LEU A 8 -2.26 -19.71 -10.14
C LEU A 8 -1.01 -19.11 -9.50
N GLY A 9 -1.10 -18.47 -8.32
CA GLY A 9 0.03 -17.80 -7.68
C GLY A 9 1.23 -18.71 -7.48
N GLU A 10 1.00 -19.91 -6.94
CA GLU A 10 2.08 -20.89 -6.74
C GLU A 10 2.72 -21.38 -8.05
N SER A 11 1.91 -21.58 -9.10
CA SER A 11 2.40 -21.95 -10.42
C SER A 11 3.20 -20.83 -11.07
N ILE A 12 2.77 -19.58 -10.88
CA ILE A 12 3.49 -18.40 -11.36
C ILE A 12 4.84 -18.28 -10.64
N VAL A 13 4.87 -18.39 -9.31
CA VAL A 13 6.12 -18.36 -8.52
C VAL A 13 7.10 -19.45 -8.99
N ALA A 14 6.60 -20.65 -9.32
CA ALA A 14 7.40 -21.75 -9.84
C ALA A 14 8.11 -21.45 -11.17
N LEU A 15 7.58 -20.51 -11.97
CA LEU A 15 8.21 -20.10 -13.23
C LEU A 15 9.41 -19.16 -13.00
N PHE A 16 9.43 -18.43 -11.89
CA PHE A 16 10.48 -17.47 -11.58
C PHE A 16 11.67 -18.10 -10.86
N THR A 17 11.47 -19.20 -10.13
CA THR A 17 12.53 -19.83 -9.35
C THR A 17 12.30 -21.32 -9.16
N THR A 18 13.38 -22.09 -9.20
CA THR A 18 13.41 -23.51 -8.87
C THR A 18 13.79 -23.78 -7.41
N LEU A 19 14.21 -22.74 -6.66
CA LEU A 19 14.59 -22.85 -5.25
C LEU A 19 13.35 -23.02 -4.37
N LEU A 20 13.26 -24.15 -3.67
CA LEU A 20 12.10 -24.50 -2.85
C LEU A 20 11.87 -23.48 -1.72
N ASP A 21 12.93 -23.08 -1.03
CA ASP A 21 12.83 -22.14 0.11
C ASP A 21 12.30 -20.76 -0.33
N VAL A 22 12.72 -20.29 -1.52
CA VAL A 22 12.23 -19.02 -2.09
C VAL A 22 10.77 -19.14 -2.49
N ARG A 23 10.35 -20.30 -3.01
CA ARG A 23 8.97 -20.55 -3.42
C ARG A 23 8.02 -20.59 -2.24
N LEU A 24 8.41 -21.24 -1.14
CA LEU A 24 7.63 -21.26 0.10
C LEU A 24 7.45 -19.85 0.66
N LEU A 25 8.55 -19.09 0.77
CA LEU A 25 8.51 -17.71 1.23
C LEU A 25 7.61 -16.83 0.34
N ALA A 26 7.74 -16.95 -0.99
CA ALA A 26 6.94 -16.16 -1.93
C ALA A 26 5.45 -16.51 -1.87
N ASN A 27 5.11 -17.79 -1.67
CA ASN A 27 3.73 -18.24 -1.49
C ASN A 27 3.11 -17.63 -0.22
N ASP A 28 3.84 -17.59 0.89
CA ASP A 28 3.36 -16.98 2.14
C ASP A 28 3.09 -15.47 1.99
N LEU A 29 3.84 -14.79 1.12
CA LEU A 29 3.66 -13.37 0.84
C LEU A 29 2.51 -13.06 -0.14
N LEU A 30 1.92 -14.06 -0.79
CA LEU A 30 0.78 -13.86 -1.71
C LEU A 30 -0.42 -13.23 -1.00
N ILE A 31 -0.57 -13.42 0.31
CA ILE A 31 -1.66 -12.80 1.07
C ILE A 31 -1.60 -11.27 1.03
N TRP A 32 -0.41 -10.68 0.94
CA TRP A 32 -0.26 -9.23 0.85
C TRP A 32 -0.67 -8.69 -0.52
N LEU A 33 -0.45 -9.46 -1.59
CA LEU A 33 -0.98 -9.14 -2.92
C LEU A 33 -2.52 -9.16 -2.96
N PHE A 34 -3.15 -9.95 -2.07
CA PHE A 34 -4.60 -9.91 -1.88
C PHE A 34 -5.04 -8.68 -1.07
N ILE A 35 -4.32 -8.31 0.00
CA ILE A 35 -4.71 -7.18 0.87
C ILE A 35 -4.50 -5.84 0.17
N PHE A 36 -3.39 -5.69 -0.55
CA PHE A 36 -2.94 -4.39 -1.07
C PHE A 36 -3.97 -3.65 -1.93
N PRO A 37 -4.69 -4.27 -2.90
CA PRO A 37 -5.59 -3.51 -3.77
C PRO A 37 -6.80 -2.91 -3.04
N PHE A 38 -7.25 -3.51 -1.93
CA PHE A 38 -8.32 -2.94 -1.11
C PHE A 38 -7.90 -1.61 -0.47
N VAL A 39 -6.61 -1.47 -0.17
CA VAL A 39 -6.03 -0.26 0.39
C VAL A 39 -5.65 0.73 -0.71
N GLY A 40 -5.02 0.24 -1.78
CA GLY A 40 -4.53 1.06 -2.89
C GLY A 40 -5.63 1.72 -3.71
N PHE A 41 -6.82 1.10 -3.80
CA PHE A 41 -7.97 1.65 -4.54
C PHE A 41 -8.32 3.07 -4.10
N TRP A 42 -8.38 3.33 -2.79
CA TRP A 42 -8.72 4.63 -2.25
C TRP A 42 -7.68 5.70 -2.57
N GLY A 43 -6.40 5.33 -2.57
CA GLY A 43 -5.30 6.23 -2.88
C GLY A 43 -5.39 6.75 -4.31
N LEU A 44 -5.63 5.85 -5.28
CA LEU A 44 -5.76 6.22 -6.69
C LEU A 44 -6.93 7.18 -6.94
N GLN A 45 -8.07 6.95 -6.30
CA GLN A 45 -9.26 7.80 -6.44
C GLN A 45 -8.99 9.21 -5.91
N LEU A 46 -8.43 9.32 -4.71
CA LEU A 46 -8.14 10.60 -4.06
C LEU A 46 -7.04 11.36 -4.79
N GLU A 47 -5.96 10.69 -5.20
CA GLU A 47 -4.90 11.31 -5.99
C GLU A 47 -5.42 11.88 -7.30
N GLY A 48 -6.33 11.19 -8.00
CA GLY A 48 -6.98 11.71 -9.20
C GLY A 48 -7.76 13.02 -8.95
N ILE A 49 -8.50 13.10 -7.85
CA ILE A 49 -9.27 14.29 -7.47
C ILE A 49 -8.34 15.48 -7.17
N PHE A 50 -7.31 15.27 -6.35
CA PHE A 50 -6.38 16.34 -5.97
C PHE A 50 -5.49 16.78 -7.13
N SER A 51 -5.09 15.84 -8.00
CA SER A 51 -4.37 16.16 -9.23
C SER A 51 -5.23 17.00 -10.18
N GLY A 52 -6.51 16.67 -10.34
CA GLY A 52 -7.45 17.48 -11.13
C GLY A 52 -7.71 18.86 -10.52
N ALA A 53 -7.62 18.98 -9.20
CA ALA A 53 -7.76 20.26 -8.50
C ALA A 53 -6.46 21.08 -8.40
N THR A 54 -5.35 20.60 -8.98
CA THR A 54 -4.00 21.20 -8.97
C THR A 54 -3.43 21.52 -7.58
N GLU A 55 -3.89 20.78 -6.55
CA GLU A 55 -3.52 21.00 -5.15
C GLU A 55 -2.37 20.07 -4.71
N ALA A 56 -1.14 20.42 -5.12
CA ALA A 56 0.06 19.62 -4.81
C ALA A 56 0.49 19.69 -3.33
N LYS A 57 0.16 20.77 -2.61
CA LYS A 57 0.56 20.98 -1.21
C LYS A 57 -0.05 19.92 -0.29
N SER A 58 -1.35 19.70 -0.41
CA SER A 58 -2.09 18.73 0.41
C SER A 58 -1.64 17.29 0.17
N VAL A 59 -1.30 16.95 -1.09
CA VAL A 59 -0.75 15.64 -1.46
C VAL A 59 0.62 15.42 -0.82
N ARG A 60 1.52 16.41 -0.92
CA ARG A 60 2.86 16.33 -0.33
C ARG A 60 2.81 16.16 1.19
N ASP A 61 2.00 16.94 1.88
CA ASP A 61 1.91 16.90 3.34
C ASP A 61 1.34 15.55 3.81
N SER A 62 0.38 14.98 3.08
CA SER A 62 -0.17 13.64 3.34
C SER A 62 0.89 12.55 3.18
N ILE A 63 1.75 12.64 2.16
CA ILE A 63 2.86 11.70 1.94
C ILE A 63 3.89 11.82 3.06
N ALA A 64 4.22 13.04 3.51
CA ALA A 64 5.16 13.26 4.60
C ALA A 64 4.66 12.63 5.91
N LEU A 65 3.38 12.80 6.26
CA LEU A 65 2.78 12.16 7.43
C LEU A 65 2.76 10.63 7.30
N ALA A 66 2.40 10.11 6.13
CA ALA A 66 2.43 8.68 5.87
C ALA A 66 3.85 8.10 5.97
N LEU A 67 4.87 8.85 5.55
CA LEU A 67 6.27 8.44 5.65
C LEU A 67 6.70 8.28 7.12
N ILE A 68 6.25 9.16 8.02
CA ILE A 68 6.53 9.03 9.46
C ILE A 68 5.94 7.72 10.00
N ILE A 69 4.69 7.40 9.63
CA ILE A 69 4.06 6.12 9.99
C ILE A 69 4.84 4.94 9.42
N PHE A 70 5.26 5.03 8.16
CA PHE A 70 6.04 3.99 7.50
C PHE A 70 7.37 3.73 8.20
N SER A 71 8.12 4.78 8.55
CA SER A 71 9.38 4.66 9.26
C SER A 71 9.21 4.02 10.64
N ALA A 72 8.17 4.43 11.39
CA ALA A 72 7.82 3.80 12.65
C ALA A 72 7.45 2.33 12.45
N ALA A 73 6.59 2.03 11.46
CA ALA A 73 6.16 0.68 11.16
C ALA A 73 7.34 -0.23 10.77
N ILE A 74 8.30 0.24 9.97
CA ILE A 74 9.51 -0.54 9.67
C ILE A 74 10.28 -0.86 10.96
N TRP A 75 10.51 0.16 11.79
CA TRP A 75 11.32 -0.01 12.99
C TRP A 75 10.71 -1.00 14.00
N PHE A 76 9.39 -1.02 14.12
CA PHE A 76 8.68 -1.94 15.01
C PHE A 76 8.41 -3.32 14.40
N PHE A 77 7.92 -3.38 13.16
CA PHE A 77 7.39 -4.64 12.60
C PHE A 77 8.44 -5.47 11.85
N VAL A 78 9.47 -4.86 11.25
CA VAL A 78 10.48 -5.63 10.50
C VAL A 78 11.32 -6.53 11.42
N PRO A 79 11.76 -6.10 12.63
CA PRO A 79 12.50 -7.00 13.52
C PRO A 79 11.66 -8.17 14.06
N ILE A 80 10.33 -8.06 14.07
CA ILE A 80 9.42 -9.05 14.65
C ILE A 80 8.87 -10.00 13.58
N TYR A 81 8.54 -9.47 12.40
CA TYR A 81 7.80 -10.16 11.34
C TYR A 81 8.57 -10.25 10.02
N GLU A 82 9.81 -9.77 9.97
CA GLU A 82 10.71 -9.82 8.81
C GLU A 82 10.02 -9.37 7.51
N GLN A 83 9.91 -10.25 6.51
CA GLN A 83 9.25 -9.98 5.23
C GLN A 83 7.78 -9.56 5.38
N HIS A 84 7.02 -10.16 6.31
CA HIS A 84 5.64 -9.73 6.57
C HIS A 84 5.60 -8.33 7.17
N GLY A 85 6.60 -7.98 7.99
CA GLY A 85 6.73 -6.64 8.56
C GLY A 85 6.93 -5.57 7.49
N ILE A 86 7.71 -5.87 6.45
CA ILE A 86 7.94 -4.96 5.32
C ILE A 86 6.63 -4.72 4.56
N TRP A 87 5.89 -5.80 4.24
CA TRP A 87 4.61 -5.67 3.54
C TRP A 87 3.56 -4.94 4.39
N LEU A 88 3.49 -5.22 5.70
CA LEU A 88 2.61 -4.49 6.62
C LEU A 88 2.94 -3.00 6.62
N ALA A 89 4.22 -2.64 6.75
CA ALA A 89 4.65 -1.24 6.69
C ALA A 89 4.25 -0.58 5.38
N PHE A 90 4.43 -1.27 4.24
CA PHE A 90 4.03 -0.77 2.93
C PHE A 90 2.51 -0.58 2.78
N VAL A 91 1.70 -1.50 3.30
CA VAL A 91 0.25 -1.37 3.33
C VAL A 91 -0.17 -0.20 4.23
N LEU A 92 0.43 -0.06 5.41
CA LEU A 92 0.19 1.06 6.32
C LEU A 92 0.56 2.41 5.70
N PHE A 93 1.66 2.48 4.95
CA PHE A 93 2.04 3.67 4.19
C PHE A 93 0.98 4.02 3.15
N SER A 94 0.57 3.05 2.34
CA SER A 94 -0.43 3.23 1.28
C SER A 94 -1.79 3.64 1.86
N PHE A 95 -2.18 3.03 2.98
CA PHE A 95 -3.38 3.40 3.72
C PHE A 95 -3.26 4.81 4.29
N GLY A 96 -2.15 5.12 4.96
CA GLY A 96 -1.89 6.42 5.57
C GLY A 96 -1.96 7.55 4.57
N ARG A 97 -1.36 7.40 3.37
CA ARG A 97 -1.46 8.40 2.28
C ARG A 97 -2.92 8.70 1.94
N SER A 98 -3.70 7.65 1.72
CA SER A 98 -5.11 7.75 1.35
C SER A 98 -5.94 8.36 2.50
N PHE A 99 -5.70 7.91 3.72
CA PHE A 99 -6.39 8.38 4.92
C PHE A 99 -6.11 9.86 5.19
N PHE A 100 -4.83 10.28 5.24
CA PHE A 100 -4.48 11.67 5.46
C PHE A 100 -4.99 12.57 4.34
N LEU A 101 -4.85 12.15 3.09
CA LEU A 101 -5.35 12.91 1.95
C LEU A 101 -6.88 13.08 2.01
N SER A 102 -7.62 12.05 2.46
CA SER A 102 -9.06 12.12 2.64
C SER A 102 -9.49 13.20 3.66
N LEU A 103 -8.67 13.44 4.71
CA LEU A 103 -8.93 14.49 5.70
C LEU A 103 -8.77 15.91 5.11
N TYR A 104 -8.02 16.07 4.02
CA TYR A 104 -7.88 17.34 3.31
C TYR A 104 -9.01 17.58 2.28
N VAL A 105 -9.81 16.56 1.92
CA VAL A 105 -10.93 16.69 0.96
C VAL A 105 -11.92 17.78 1.36
N PRO A 106 -12.39 17.89 2.63
CA PRO A 106 -13.35 18.91 3.02
C PRO A 106 -12.80 20.35 2.89
N ARG A 107 -11.47 20.53 3.02
CA ARG A 107 -10.82 21.84 2.85
C ARG A 107 -10.81 22.27 1.38
N LEU A 108 -10.66 21.32 0.47
CA LEU A 108 -10.77 21.54 -0.97
C LEU A 108 -12.18 21.95 -1.37
N THR A 109 -13.19 21.24 -0.86
CA THR A 109 -14.60 21.55 -1.18
C THR A 109 -15.00 22.93 -0.68
N LYS A 110 -14.51 23.38 0.48
CA LYS A 110 -14.81 24.71 1.04
C LYS A 110 -14.10 25.89 0.35
N THR A 111 -13.05 25.64 -0.43
CA THR A 111 -12.25 26.70 -1.06
C THR A 111 -12.63 26.94 -2.52
N LYS A 112 -13.26 25.94 -3.18
CA LYS A 112 -13.63 25.99 -4.61
C LYS A 112 -15.14 25.99 -4.89
N PHE A 113 -15.98 25.98 -3.85
CA PHE A 113 -17.43 26.19 -3.92
C PHE A 113 -17.84 27.22 -2.87
#